data_AF-A0A178ACW0-F1
#
_entry.id   AF-A0A178ACW0-F1
#
_cell.length_a   1.000
_cell.length_b   1.000
_cell.length_c   1.000
_cell.angle_alpha   90.00
_cell.angle_beta   90.00
_cell.angle_gamma   90.00
#
_symmetry.space_group_name_H-M   'P 1'
#
loop_
_entity.id
_entity.type
_entity.pdbx_description
1 polymer ?
#
loop_
_entity_poly.entity_id
_entity_poly.type
_entity_poly.pdbx_seq_one_letter_code
_entity_poly.pdbx_strand_id
1 'polypeptide(L)'
;MAQQAYGGPTSLGFSRYASPIARKAQLAAVPATVSTTPTTPTKTIATREQIAAGHGDSIGPIAVNGGAQLAAAQGRALKEEIDRYGAKFSRTVSTAVANTRQLLELVREAVNKEDPSALKTIDDLWTELEQLFEAAKGSKAAMAHFLEKQKSNMTLYHAAVVNETYRETQEELNMQCKKTNLQHDLILGQQEVFQDYKAQTDAKLKEIDELHEKASRLTLANGHLKGELDGHVKLQQQAQSKKEEDLKKIAALKEEIGEFATSKKQLLAEIESLRKMVDELQWKSQTTERQLTDKFVAELKEKSDLFEKETAKSSHLDKSISTMHERENSNRVEMAKLKAENKQLIEKSANMAAEHSQAFLKSNEQTKKIESMTSEADRLRKDNGDMIQRLKQLLELEKEKSLLVKEKSGLLEQVDSLSVELKDSKEGCMKINMELAAATEQYAKLQKNNNALKAENDNFVAKQANLAANSDKATAMLKDDNAKLKAMVAELKANQAAPAVGGTPISSAEKSAYEEKITGLEEQKTKIQGALSQWQRLAKESYDEYKVMLPLYKKAEQFRDDALAKDEEITNLKSELANAKTSHSSDGVASGDAGYWKGKYENLLASVGN
;
A
#
# COMPACT_ATOMS: atom_id res chain seq x y z
N MET A 1 -90.13 -61.18 -29.09
CA MET A 1 -91.34 -61.02 -29.93
C MET A 1 -90.88 -60.79 -31.36
N ALA A 2 -91.60 -61.32 -32.35
CA ALA A 2 -91.32 -61.01 -33.75
C ALA A 2 -92.02 -59.70 -34.16
N GLN A 3 -91.36 -58.88 -34.98
CA GLN A 3 -92.02 -57.83 -35.76
C GLN A 3 -91.77 -58.11 -37.24
N GLN A 4 -92.84 -58.07 -38.03
CA GLN A 4 -92.83 -58.41 -39.44
C GLN A 4 -92.18 -57.26 -40.24
N ALA A 5 -91.28 -57.59 -41.16
CA ALA A 5 -90.78 -56.62 -42.12
C ALA A 5 -91.91 -56.21 -43.08
N TYR A 6 -92.19 -54.91 -43.18
CA TYR A 6 -93.23 -54.38 -44.03
C TYR A 6 -92.86 -54.54 -45.52
N GLY A 7 -93.61 -55.37 -46.23
CA GLY A 7 -93.47 -55.57 -47.68
C GLY A 7 -93.97 -54.37 -48.49
N GLY A 8 -93.11 -53.37 -48.68
CA GLY A 8 -93.40 -52.22 -49.54
C GLY A 8 -93.59 -52.60 -51.02
N PRO A 9 -94.24 -51.73 -51.82
CA PRO A 9 -94.65 -52.06 -53.18
C PRO A 9 -93.46 -52.32 -54.14
N THR A 10 -93.53 -53.44 -54.84
CA THR A 10 -92.45 -54.01 -55.68
C THR A 10 -92.13 -53.23 -56.97
N SER A 11 -92.74 -52.07 -57.18
CA SER A 11 -92.74 -51.33 -58.46
C SER A 11 -91.58 -50.32 -58.64
N LEU A 12 -90.75 -50.10 -57.61
CA LEU A 12 -89.69 -49.07 -57.63
C LEU A 12 -88.37 -49.47 -58.34
N GLY A 13 -88.25 -50.69 -58.86
CA GLY A 13 -87.02 -51.21 -59.49
C GLY A 13 -86.53 -50.42 -60.72
N PHE A 14 -87.39 -49.63 -61.36
CA PHE A 14 -87.09 -48.86 -62.57
C PHE A 14 -86.78 -47.37 -62.32
N SER A 15 -86.68 -46.92 -61.06
CA SER A 15 -86.35 -45.53 -60.74
C SER A 15 -84.92 -45.13 -61.18
N ARG A 16 -84.75 -43.88 -61.63
CA ARG A 16 -83.44 -43.29 -61.95
C ARG A 16 -82.55 -43.07 -60.71
N TYR A 17 -83.10 -43.13 -59.50
CA TYR A 17 -82.39 -42.88 -58.24
C TYR A 17 -82.10 -44.14 -57.41
N ALA A 18 -82.25 -45.34 -57.98
CA ALA A 18 -81.96 -46.60 -57.30
C ALA A 18 -80.44 -46.85 -57.15
N SER A 19 -80.02 -47.43 -56.02
CA SER A 19 -78.61 -47.75 -55.71
C SER A 19 -77.97 -48.67 -56.78
N PRO A 20 -76.70 -48.42 -57.19
CA PRO A 20 -75.99 -49.27 -58.16
C PRO A 20 -75.89 -50.75 -57.76
N ILE A 21 -75.93 -51.05 -56.46
CA ILE A 21 -75.82 -52.41 -55.92
C ILE A 21 -77.06 -53.24 -56.31
N ALA A 22 -78.25 -52.64 -56.33
CA ALA A 22 -79.49 -53.34 -56.67
C ALA A 22 -79.54 -53.79 -58.14
N ARG A 23 -78.99 -52.98 -59.07
CA ARG A 23 -78.93 -53.33 -60.51
C ARG A 23 -78.01 -54.52 -60.82
N LYS A 24 -77.07 -54.85 -59.93
CA LYS A 24 -76.12 -55.96 -60.14
C LYS A 24 -76.67 -57.34 -59.75
N ALA A 25 -77.84 -57.41 -59.09
CA ALA A 25 -78.37 -58.64 -58.51
C ALA A 25 -79.41 -59.39 -59.37
N GLN A 26 -79.91 -58.80 -60.47
CA GLN A 26 -80.98 -59.39 -61.30
C GLN A 26 -80.54 -59.82 -62.72
N LEU A 27 -79.23 -59.78 -63.03
CA LEU A 27 -78.67 -60.27 -64.30
C LEU A 27 -77.94 -61.63 -64.17
N ALA A 28 -78.03 -62.29 -63.01
CA ALA A 28 -77.32 -63.53 -62.69
C ALA A 28 -78.24 -64.76 -62.60
N ALA A 29 -79.21 -64.90 -63.51
CA ALA A 29 -80.22 -65.97 -63.47
C ALA A 29 -80.75 -66.40 -64.86
N VAL A 30 -79.86 -66.68 -65.82
CA VAL A 30 -80.22 -67.39 -67.07
C VAL A 30 -79.12 -68.44 -67.40
N PRO A 31 -79.45 -69.74 -67.52
CA PRO A 31 -78.52 -70.76 -68.01
C PRO A 31 -78.41 -70.72 -69.55
N ALA A 32 -77.25 -71.10 -70.10
CA ALA A 32 -76.94 -70.95 -71.52
C ALA A 32 -76.76 -72.29 -72.26
N THR A 33 -77.35 -72.39 -73.46
CA THR A 33 -77.08 -73.29 -74.62
C THR A 33 -78.04 -72.84 -75.73
N VAL A 34 -77.79 -72.85 -77.05
CA VAL A 34 -76.83 -73.57 -77.94
C VAL A 34 -76.26 -72.53 -78.95
N SER A 35 -74.95 -72.26 -78.97
CA SER A 35 -73.91 -72.74 -79.91
C SER A 35 -74.06 -72.41 -81.41
N THR A 36 -72.99 -71.79 -81.98
CA THR A 36 -72.55 -71.77 -83.40
C THR A 36 -73.49 -71.14 -84.45
N THR A 37 -73.04 -70.38 -85.47
CA THR A 37 -71.71 -70.16 -86.08
C THR A 37 -71.39 -68.66 -86.34
N PRO A 38 -70.12 -68.30 -86.66
CA PRO A 38 -69.75 -66.92 -87.01
C PRO A 38 -69.76 -66.64 -88.52
N THR A 39 -70.28 -65.49 -88.93
CA THR A 39 -70.07 -64.92 -90.27
C THR A 39 -69.83 -63.41 -90.20
N THR A 40 -68.73 -62.96 -90.80
CA THR A 40 -68.38 -61.55 -90.97
C THR A 40 -69.39 -60.80 -91.86
N PRO A 41 -69.72 -59.53 -91.56
CA PRO A 41 -70.44 -58.66 -92.50
C PRO A 41 -69.49 -58.20 -93.61
N THR A 42 -69.33 -59.01 -94.65
CA THR A 42 -68.51 -58.68 -95.83
C THR A 42 -69.16 -57.52 -96.59
N LYS A 43 -68.36 -56.49 -96.93
CA LYS A 43 -68.81 -55.38 -97.78
C LYS A 43 -69.13 -55.86 -99.19
N THR A 44 -70.40 -55.81 -99.60
CA THR A 44 -70.76 -55.71 -101.03
C THR A 44 -71.93 -54.76 -101.18
N ILE A 45 -71.71 -53.62 -101.84
CA ILE A 45 -72.79 -52.72 -102.27
C ILE A 45 -73.23 -53.21 -103.64
N ALA A 46 -74.49 -53.61 -103.79
CA ALA A 46 -75.07 -53.93 -105.09
C ALA A 46 -75.25 -52.62 -105.88
N THR A 47 -74.46 -52.43 -106.93
CA THR A 47 -74.55 -51.24 -107.79
C THR A 47 -75.70 -51.37 -108.80
N ARG A 48 -76.17 -50.21 -109.27
CA ARG A 48 -77.38 -50.01 -110.09
C ARG A 48 -77.45 -50.84 -111.39
N GLU A 49 -76.33 -51.41 -111.83
CA GLU A 49 -76.21 -52.17 -113.08
C GLU A 49 -76.59 -53.65 -112.93
N GLN A 50 -76.51 -54.23 -111.73
CA GLN A 50 -76.77 -55.67 -111.54
C GLN A 50 -78.26 -56.06 -111.63
N ILE A 51 -79.17 -55.10 -111.49
CA ILE A 51 -80.63 -55.33 -111.60
C ILE A 51 -81.08 -55.39 -113.07
N ALA A 52 -80.32 -54.79 -114.00
CA ALA A 52 -80.67 -54.76 -115.43
C ALA A 52 -80.54 -56.13 -116.13
N ALA A 53 -79.76 -57.06 -115.56
CA ALA A 53 -79.55 -58.40 -116.13
C ALA A 53 -80.67 -59.42 -115.79
N GLY A 54 -81.75 -58.98 -115.14
CA GLY A 54 -82.86 -59.85 -114.68
C GLY A 54 -83.97 -60.12 -115.70
N HIS A 55 -83.93 -59.54 -116.91
CA HIS A 55 -84.90 -59.81 -117.97
C HIS A 55 -84.48 -61.02 -118.82
N GLY A 56 -84.56 -62.21 -118.22
CA GLY A 56 -84.40 -63.50 -118.91
C GLY A 56 -85.73 -64.22 -119.04
N ASP A 57 -86.05 -64.71 -120.24
CA ASP A 57 -87.33 -65.34 -120.57
C ASP A 57 -87.65 -66.55 -119.68
N SER A 58 -88.62 -66.37 -118.78
CA SER A 58 -89.31 -67.45 -118.08
C SER A 58 -90.81 -67.18 -118.06
N ILE A 59 -91.40 -67.12 -119.25
CA ILE A 59 -92.86 -67.22 -119.42
C ILE A 59 -93.23 -68.68 -119.08
N GLY A 60 -93.36 -68.95 -117.78
CA GLY A 60 -93.95 -70.20 -117.30
C GLY A 60 -95.31 -70.41 -117.98
N PRO A 61 -95.66 -71.63 -118.41
CA PRO A 61 -96.76 -71.86 -119.33
C PRO A 61 -98.06 -71.30 -118.75
N ILE A 62 -98.54 -70.22 -119.37
CA ILE A 62 -99.81 -69.56 -119.02
C ILE A 62 -100.87 -70.65 -118.99
N ALA A 63 -101.50 -70.84 -117.82
CA ALA A 63 -102.46 -71.91 -117.61
C ALA A 63 -103.68 -71.69 -118.54
N VAL A 64 -103.63 -72.31 -119.72
CA VAL A 64 -104.58 -72.08 -120.81
C VAL A 64 -105.98 -72.33 -120.29
N ASN A 65 -106.76 -71.25 -120.19
CA ASN A 65 -108.02 -71.19 -119.46
C ASN A 65 -108.86 -72.46 -119.72
N GLY A 66 -109.13 -73.23 -118.66
CA GLY A 66 -109.77 -74.53 -118.77
C GLY A 66 -111.13 -74.48 -119.48
N GLY A 67 -111.85 -73.35 -119.38
CA GLY A 67 -113.08 -73.11 -120.13
C GLY A 67 -112.88 -73.03 -121.64
N ALA A 68 -111.75 -72.46 -122.11
CA ALA A 68 -111.42 -72.39 -123.53
C ALA A 68 -111.05 -73.78 -124.10
N GLN A 69 -110.32 -74.61 -123.34
CA GLN A 69 -110.05 -76.00 -123.74
C GLN A 69 -111.33 -76.85 -123.73
N LEU A 70 -112.17 -76.70 -122.70
CA LEU A 70 -113.45 -77.41 -122.59
C LEU A 70 -114.41 -77.05 -123.74
N ALA A 71 -114.55 -75.77 -124.07
CA ALA A 71 -115.39 -75.33 -125.18
C ALA A 71 -114.86 -75.78 -126.55
N ALA A 72 -113.53 -75.78 -126.74
CA ALA A 72 -112.90 -76.34 -127.94
C ALA A 72 -113.11 -77.86 -128.07
N ALA A 73 -113.22 -78.59 -126.96
CA ALA A 73 -113.58 -80.01 -126.96
C ALA A 73 -115.08 -80.22 -127.27
N GLN A 74 -115.97 -79.47 -126.63
CA GLN A 74 -117.42 -79.50 -126.88
C GLN A 74 -117.75 -79.17 -128.35
N GLY A 75 -117.10 -78.18 -128.94
CA GLY A 75 -117.27 -77.81 -130.35
C GLY A 75 -116.85 -78.91 -131.35
N ARG A 76 -115.89 -79.79 -130.98
CA ARG A 76 -115.54 -80.97 -131.79
C ARG A 76 -116.59 -82.07 -131.65
N ALA A 77 -116.99 -82.39 -130.41
CA ALA A 77 -117.98 -83.42 -130.13
C ALA A 77 -119.31 -83.13 -130.84
N LEU A 78 -119.78 -81.87 -130.76
CA LEU A 78 -121.01 -81.43 -131.43
C LEU A 78 -120.92 -81.56 -132.96
N LYS A 79 -119.75 -81.25 -133.57
CA LYS A 79 -119.57 -81.48 -135.02
C LYS A 79 -119.69 -82.95 -135.38
N GLU A 80 -118.98 -83.84 -134.69
CA GLU A 80 -119.02 -85.28 -134.99
C GLU A 80 -120.42 -85.89 -134.85
N GLU A 81 -121.21 -85.38 -133.91
CA GLU A 81 -122.58 -85.85 -133.71
C GLU A 81 -123.50 -85.39 -134.85
N ILE A 82 -123.39 -84.13 -135.28
CA ILE A 82 -124.21 -83.60 -136.37
C ILE A 82 -123.80 -84.19 -137.73
N ASP A 83 -122.50 -84.38 -137.99
CA ASP A 83 -122.03 -85.10 -139.19
C ASP A 83 -122.61 -86.52 -139.23
N ARG A 84 -122.69 -87.21 -138.08
CA ARG A 84 -123.36 -88.52 -137.94
C ARG A 84 -124.86 -88.46 -138.22
N TYR A 85 -125.59 -87.48 -137.69
CA TYR A 85 -127.03 -87.34 -137.94
C TYR A 85 -127.33 -86.95 -139.39
N GLY A 86 -126.55 -86.04 -139.99
CA GLY A 86 -126.67 -85.65 -141.39
C GLY A 86 -126.42 -86.81 -142.35
N ALA A 87 -125.43 -87.65 -142.06
CA ALA A 87 -125.17 -88.88 -142.81
C ALA A 87 -126.33 -89.90 -142.69
N LYS A 88 -126.86 -90.11 -141.46
CA LYS A 88 -128.03 -90.97 -141.23
C LYS A 88 -129.26 -90.47 -141.99
N PHE A 89 -129.63 -89.20 -141.84
CA PHE A 89 -130.78 -88.59 -142.51
C PHE A 89 -130.66 -88.70 -144.03
N SER A 90 -129.50 -88.36 -144.59
CA SER A 90 -129.27 -88.49 -146.03
C SER A 90 -129.40 -89.92 -146.53
N ARG A 91 -128.98 -90.93 -145.75
CA ARG A 91 -129.14 -92.34 -146.13
C ARG A 91 -130.62 -92.76 -146.08
N THR A 92 -131.31 -92.47 -144.97
CA THR A 92 -132.73 -92.83 -144.80
C THR A 92 -133.62 -92.19 -145.87
N VAL A 93 -133.45 -90.89 -146.16
CA VAL A 93 -134.25 -90.20 -147.19
C VAL A 93 -133.96 -90.74 -148.58
N SER A 94 -132.69 -90.96 -148.95
CA SER A 94 -132.36 -91.53 -150.27
C SER A 94 -132.87 -92.96 -150.44
N THR A 95 -132.80 -93.82 -149.41
CA THR A 95 -133.37 -95.17 -149.47
C THR A 95 -134.90 -95.15 -149.52
N ALA A 96 -135.56 -94.28 -148.75
CA ALA A 96 -137.01 -94.11 -148.80
C ALA A 96 -137.46 -93.67 -150.20
N VAL A 97 -136.86 -92.61 -150.77
CA VAL A 97 -137.21 -92.10 -152.11
C VAL A 97 -136.93 -93.14 -153.21
N ALA A 98 -135.82 -93.89 -153.13
CA ALA A 98 -135.56 -94.97 -154.08
C ALA A 98 -136.67 -96.05 -154.05
N ASN A 99 -137.06 -96.50 -152.86
CA ASN A 99 -138.14 -97.47 -152.69
C ASN A 99 -139.51 -96.90 -153.15
N THR A 100 -139.82 -95.65 -152.82
CA THR A 100 -141.10 -95.04 -153.21
C THR A 100 -141.20 -94.77 -154.71
N ARG A 101 -140.09 -94.39 -155.37
CA ARG A 101 -140.03 -94.35 -156.83
C ARG A 101 -140.32 -95.72 -157.42
N GLN A 102 -139.60 -96.76 -156.97
CA GLN A 102 -139.78 -98.12 -157.48
C GLN A 102 -141.21 -98.66 -157.28
N LEU A 103 -141.86 -98.31 -156.16
CA LEU A 103 -143.28 -98.61 -155.92
C LEU A 103 -144.22 -97.82 -156.84
N LEU A 104 -144.02 -96.51 -157.01
CA LEU A 104 -144.84 -95.68 -157.91
C LEU A 104 -144.69 -96.12 -159.37
N GLU A 105 -143.51 -96.55 -159.78
CA GLU A 105 -143.21 -97.03 -161.14
C GLU A 105 -143.92 -98.37 -161.41
N LEU A 106 -143.94 -99.29 -160.45
CA LEU A 106 -144.77 -100.51 -160.50
C LEU A 106 -146.28 -100.21 -160.51
N VAL A 107 -146.73 -99.23 -159.73
CA VAL A 107 -148.15 -98.79 -159.72
C VAL A 107 -148.54 -98.16 -161.07
N ARG A 108 -147.63 -97.39 -161.70
CA ARG A 108 -147.80 -96.82 -163.03
C ARG A 108 -147.90 -97.91 -164.11
N GLU A 109 -147.06 -98.95 -164.05
CA GLU A 109 -147.15 -100.12 -164.95
C GLU A 109 -148.42 -100.96 -164.77
N ALA A 110 -148.96 -101.03 -163.54
CA ALA A 110 -150.21 -101.72 -163.26
C ALA A 110 -151.42 -100.94 -163.79
N VAL A 111 -151.53 -99.66 -163.40
CA VAL A 111 -152.67 -98.80 -163.77
C VAL A 111 -152.78 -98.60 -165.29
N ASN A 112 -151.66 -98.51 -166.00
CA ASN A 112 -151.64 -98.40 -167.47
C ASN A 112 -152.25 -99.63 -168.21
N LYS A 113 -152.51 -100.74 -167.51
CA LYS A 113 -153.16 -101.94 -168.07
C LYS A 113 -154.65 -102.04 -167.74
N GLU A 114 -155.12 -101.36 -166.70
CA GLU A 114 -156.50 -101.48 -166.20
C GLU A 114 -157.35 -100.22 -166.47
N ASP A 115 -156.81 -99.02 -166.25
CA ASP A 115 -157.50 -97.76 -166.52
C ASP A 115 -156.53 -96.61 -166.86
N PRO A 116 -156.43 -96.19 -168.15
CA PRO A 116 -155.61 -95.07 -168.56
C PRO A 116 -155.96 -93.72 -167.90
N SER A 117 -157.16 -93.56 -167.34
CA SER A 117 -157.59 -92.31 -166.70
C SER A 117 -156.93 -92.07 -165.33
N ALA A 118 -156.61 -93.14 -164.60
CA ALA A 118 -156.01 -93.06 -163.26
C ALA A 118 -154.49 -92.78 -163.30
N LEU A 119 -153.86 -92.86 -164.47
CA LEU A 119 -152.41 -92.67 -164.64
C LEU A 119 -151.95 -91.23 -164.31
N LYS A 120 -152.80 -90.24 -164.56
CA LYS A 120 -152.50 -88.83 -164.27
C LYS A 120 -152.24 -88.58 -162.78
N THR A 121 -153.06 -89.16 -161.90
CA THR A 121 -152.96 -88.98 -160.44
C THR A 121 -151.63 -89.49 -159.88
N ILE A 122 -151.00 -90.47 -160.55
CA ILE A 122 -149.68 -91.02 -160.19
C ILE A 122 -148.57 -90.06 -160.61
N ASP A 123 -148.68 -89.44 -161.79
CA ASP A 123 -147.71 -88.46 -162.30
C ASP A 123 -147.72 -87.15 -161.49
N ASP A 124 -148.91 -86.71 -161.04
CA ASP A 124 -149.06 -85.59 -160.11
C ASP A 124 -148.38 -85.93 -158.75
N LEU A 125 -148.64 -87.13 -158.19
CA LEU A 125 -147.99 -87.63 -156.96
C LEU A 125 -146.47 -87.73 -157.07
N TRP A 126 -145.95 -88.20 -158.20
CA TRP A 126 -144.51 -88.26 -158.47
C TRP A 126 -143.90 -86.85 -158.46
N THR A 127 -144.60 -85.87 -159.04
CA THR A 127 -144.14 -84.48 -159.13
C THR A 127 -144.03 -83.82 -157.75
N GLU A 128 -144.98 -84.06 -156.85
CA GLU A 128 -144.88 -83.59 -155.45
C GLU A 128 -143.70 -84.26 -154.71
N LEU A 129 -143.47 -85.55 -154.94
CA LEU A 129 -142.39 -86.31 -154.28
C LEU A 129 -140.99 -85.86 -154.75
N GLU A 130 -140.87 -85.51 -156.03
CA GLU A 130 -139.66 -84.92 -156.62
C GLU A 130 -139.36 -83.53 -156.01
N GLN A 131 -140.39 -82.68 -155.86
CA GLN A 131 -140.27 -81.38 -155.20
C GLN A 131 -139.86 -81.51 -153.72
N LEU A 132 -140.47 -82.45 -152.99
CA LEU A 132 -140.17 -82.70 -151.58
C LEU A 132 -138.73 -83.21 -151.39
N PHE A 133 -138.24 -84.05 -152.30
CA PHE A 133 -136.83 -84.49 -152.29
C PHE A 133 -135.85 -83.34 -152.54
N GLU A 134 -136.13 -82.47 -153.52
CA GLU A 134 -135.24 -81.34 -153.83
C GLU A 134 -135.28 -80.27 -152.72
N ALA A 135 -136.42 -80.07 -152.06
CA ALA A 135 -136.53 -79.26 -150.84
C ALA A 135 -135.72 -79.86 -149.67
N ALA A 136 -135.76 -81.18 -149.46
CA ALA A 136 -134.94 -81.85 -148.45
C ALA A 136 -133.43 -81.76 -148.75
N LYS A 137 -133.05 -81.80 -150.04
CA LYS A 137 -131.68 -81.61 -150.54
C LYS A 137 -131.20 -80.16 -150.36
N GLY A 138 -132.05 -79.17 -150.60
CA GLY A 138 -131.80 -77.77 -150.28
C GLY A 138 -131.61 -77.53 -148.77
N SER A 139 -132.50 -78.10 -147.95
CA SER A 139 -132.41 -78.06 -146.48
C SER A 139 -131.08 -78.63 -145.96
N LYS A 140 -130.64 -79.78 -146.49
CA LYS A 140 -129.33 -80.39 -146.18
C LYS A 140 -128.16 -79.43 -146.44
N ALA A 141 -128.17 -78.68 -147.54
CA ALA A 141 -127.12 -77.72 -147.87
C ALA A 141 -127.14 -76.50 -146.92
N ALA A 142 -128.33 -75.95 -146.65
CA ALA A 142 -128.50 -74.83 -145.72
C ALA A 142 -128.06 -75.18 -144.28
N MET A 143 -128.40 -76.38 -143.81
CA MET A 143 -128.02 -76.89 -142.48
C MET A 143 -126.49 -76.88 -142.28
N ALA A 144 -125.74 -77.43 -143.24
CA ALA A 144 -124.27 -77.45 -143.17
C ALA A 144 -123.66 -76.04 -143.12
N HIS A 145 -124.15 -75.12 -143.96
CA HIS A 145 -123.65 -73.73 -143.99
C HIS A 145 -124.00 -72.95 -142.71
N PHE A 146 -125.17 -73.19 -142.12
CA PHE A 146 -125.55 -72.59 -140.83
C PHE A 146 -124.60 -73.02 -139.70
N LEU A 147 -124.23 -74.30 -139.67
CA LEU A 147 -123.36 -74.88 -138.65
C LEU A 147 -121.90 -74.43 -138.77
N GLU A 148 -121.36 -74.33 -139.99
CA GLU A 148 -120.01 -73.78 -140.21
C GLU A 148 -119.95 -72.29 -139.78
N LYS A 149 -121.04 -71.53 -139.98
CA LYS A 149 -121.17 -70.14 -139.51
C LYS A 149 -121.28 -70.03 -137.98
N GLN A 150 -122.07 -70.90 -137.34
CA GLN A 150 -122.14 -71.05 -135.88
C GLN A 150 -120.74 -71.33 -135.28
N LYS A 151 -120.03 -72.31 -135.83
CA LYS A 151 -118.66 -72.68 -135.45
C LYS A 151 -117.68 -71.52 -135.59
N SER A 152 -117.75 -70.76 -136.69
CA SER A 152 -116.91 -69.58 -136.91
C SER A 152 -117.16 -68.50 -135.85
N ASN A 153 -118.43 -68.17 -135.58
CA ASN A 153 -118.82 -67.20 -134.56
C ASN A 153 -118.36 -67.61 -133.14
N MET A 154 -118.54 -68.88 -132.76
CA MET A 154 -118.06 -69.39 -131.47
C MET A 154 -116.53 -69.35 -131.36
N THR A 155 -115.80 -69.64 -132.44
CA THR A 155 -114.34 -69.57 -132.46
C THR A 155 -113.86 -68.13 -132.25
N LEU A 156 -114.49 -67.15 -132.92
CA LEU A 156 -114.23 -65.72 -132.72
C LEU A 156 -114.54 -65.25 -131.30
N TYR A 157 -115.67 -65.68 -130.73
CA TYR A 157 -116.03 -65.36 -129.34
C TYR A 157 -114.99 -65.87 -128.33
N HIS A 158 -114.56 -67.13 -128.44
CA HIS A 158 -113.53 -67.67 -127.57
C HIS A 158 -112.17 -66.98 -127.74
N ALA A 159 -111.77 -66.65 -128.97
CA ALA A 159 -110.54 -65.90 -129.21
C ALA A 159 -110.59 -64.50 -128.58
N ALA A 160 -111.72 -63.79 -128.68
CA ALA A 160 -111.90 -62.49 -128.03
C ALA A 160 -111.83 -62.58 -126.50
N VAL A 161 -112.54 -63.53 -125.89
CA VAL A 161 -112.55 -63.74 -124.43
C VAL A 161 -111.15 -64.12 -123.90
N VAL A 162 -110.41 -64.98 -124.61
CA VAL A 162 -109.05 -65.37 -124.20
C VAL A 162 -108.07 -64.20 -124.33
N ASN A 163 -108.14 -63.41 -125.41
CA ASN A 163 -107.29 -62.23 -125.59
C ASN A 163 -107.59 -61.15 -124.53
N GLU A 164 -108.85 -60.94 -124.17
CA GLU A 164 -109.22 -59.98 -123.12
C GLU A 164 -108.75 -60.46 -121.73
N THR A 165 -108.93 -61.76 -121.42
CA THR A 165 -108.37 -62.35 -120.18
C THR A 165 -106.85 -62.18 -120.11
N TYR A 166 -106.15 -62.31 -121.25
CA TYR A 166 -104.70 -62.10 -121.33
C TYR A 166 -104.32 -60.62 -121.16
N ARG A 167 -105.10 -59.69 -121.71
CA ARG A 167 -104.92 -58.24 -121.51
C ARG A 167 -105.10 -57.86 -120.04
N GLU A 168 -106.18 -58.29 -119.40
CA GLU A 168 -106.47 -58.04 -117.98
C GLU A 168 -105.37 -58.59 -117.06
N THR A 169 -104.94 -59.84 -117.28
CA THR A 169 -103.88 -60.46 -116.46
C THR A 169 -102.51 -59.82 -116.66
N GLN A 170 -102.19 -59.35 -117.87
CA GLN A 170 -100.96 -58.62 -118.14
C GLN A 170 -100.99 -57.19 -117.56
N GLU A 171 -102.14 -56.54 -117.52
CA GLU A 171 -102.33 -55.23 -116.88
C GLU A 171 -102.22 -55.33 -115.35
N GLU A 172 -102.85 -56.34 -114.73
CA GLU A 172 -102.74 -56.61 -113.29
C GLU A 172 -101.28 -56.97 -112.89
N LEU A 173 -100.59 -57.80 -113.67
CA LEU A 173 -99.18 -58.12 -113.43
C LEU A 173 -98.30 -56.85 -113.48
N ASN A 174 -98.50 -56.00 -114.49
CA ASN A 174 -97.83 -54.70 -114.58
C ASN A 174 -98.12 -53.78 -113.40
N MET A 175 -99.35 -53.82 -112.84
CA MET A 175 -99.72 -53.06 -111.65
C MET A 175 -99.07 -53.60 -110.37
N GLN A 176 -99.00 -54.92 -110.17
CA GLN A 176 -98.30 -55.51 -109.03
C GLN A 176 -96.79 -55.26 -109.10
N CYS A 177 -96.16 -55.32 -110.29
CA CYS A 177 -94.75 -54.92 -110.45
C CYS A 177 -94.51 -53.45 -110.10
N LYS A 178 -95.34 -52.52 -110.59
CA LYS A 178 -95.25 -51.09 -110.23
C LYS A 178 -95.42 -50.86 -108.72
N LYS A 179 -96.39 -51.52 -108.10
CA LYS A 179 -96.63 -51.49 -106.65
C LYS A 179 -95.44 -52.03 -105.86
N THR A 180 -94.81 -53.10 -106.31
CA THR A 180 -93.62 -53.70 -105.69
C THR A 180 -92.43 -52.74 -105.74
N ASN A 181 -92.20 -52.10 -106.89
CA ASN A 181 -91.14 -51.09 -107.03
C ASN A 181 -91.40 -49.88 -106.13
N LEU A 182 -92.62 -49.33 -106.11
CA LEU A 182 -92.99 -48.22 -105.21
C LEU A 182 -92.83 -48.58 -103.72
N GLN A 183 -93.11 -49.84 -103.33
CA GLN A 183 -92.86 -50.32 -101.97
C GLN A 183 -91.36 -50.45 -101.68
N HIS A 184 -90.56 -50.89 -102.65
CA HIS A 184 -89.10 -50.97 -102.51
C HIS A 184 -88.46 -49.58 -102.39
N ASP A 185 -88.83 -48.64 -103.27
CA ASP A 185 -88.36 -47.25 -103.24
C ASP A 185 -88.72 -46.57 -101.90
N LEU A 186 -89.94 -46.80 -101.39
CA LEU A 186 -90.36 -46.31 -100.07
C LEU A 186 -89.55 -46.91 -98.92
N ILE A 187 -89.24 -48.20 -98.97
CA ILE A 187 -88.40 -48.87 -97.96
C ILE A 187 -86.97 -48.32 -98.00
N LEU A 188 -86.38 -48.11 -99.19
CA LEU A 188 -85.05 -47.52 -99.34
C LEU A 188 -85.00 -46.08 -98.81
N GLY A 189 -85.98 -45.24 -99.17
CA GLY A 189 -86.07 -43.87 -98.65
C GLY A 189 -86.26 -43.82 -97.13
N GLN A 190 -87.02 -44.75 -96.54
CA GLN A 190 -87.12 -44.87 -95.07
C GLN A 190 -85.81 -45.32 -94.42
N GLN A 191 -85.03 -46.19 -95.06
CA GLN A 191 -83.71 -46.60 -94.57
C GLN A 191 -82.67 -45.47 -94.64
N GLU A 192 -82.69 -44.66 -95.71
CA GLU A 192 -81.83 -43.48 -95.87
C GLU A 192 -82.15 -42.43 -94.79
N VAL A 193 -83.42 -42.02 -94.66
CA VAL A 193 -83.87 -41.08 -93.62
C VAL A 193 -83.57 -41.59 -92.20
N PHE A 194 -83.67 -42.90 -91.95
CA PHE A 194 -83.30 -43.47 -90.66
C PHE A 194 -81.78 -43.43 -90.40
N GLN A 195 -80.95 -43.64 -91.41
CA GLN A 195 -79.49 -43.51 -91.27
C GLN A 195 -79.05 -42.05 -91.08
N ASP A 196 -79.65 -41.10 -91.79
CA ASP A 196 -79.40 -39.66 -91.58
C ASP A 196 -79.84 -39.20 -90.18
N TYR A 197 -81.04 -39.61 -89.74
CA TYR A 197 -81.51 -39.35 -88.39
C TYR A 197 -80.57 -39.94 -87.33
N LYS A 198 -80.11 -41.18 -87.55
CA LYS A 198 -79.14 -41.83 -86.65
C LYS A 198 -77.82 -41.07 -86.64
N ALA A 199 -77.23 -40.73 -87.78
CA ALA A 199 -75.97 -40.00 -87.86
C ALA A 199 -76.04 -38.62 -87.18
N GLN A 200 -77.15 -37.90 -87.36
CA GLN A 200 -77.41 -36.64 -86.65
C GLN A 200 -77.58 -36.85 -85.13
N THR A 201 -78.16 -37.98 -84.71
CA THR A 201 -78.38 -38.31 -83.30
C THR A 201 -77.08 -38.73 -82.61
N ASP A 202 -76.28 -39.59 -83.25
CA ASP A 202 -74.95 -39.99 -82.78
C ASP A 202 -74.00 -38.77 -82.64
N ALA A 203 -74.07 -37.82 -83.59
CA ALA A 203 -73.33 -36.55 -83.50
C ALA A 203 -73.78 -35.68 -82.31
N LYS A 204 -75.09 -35.52 -82.10
CA LYS A 204 -75.66 -34.77 -80.97
C LYS A 204 -75.37 -35.43 -79.62
N LEU A 205 -75.37 -36.76 -79.54
CA LEU A 205 -74.99 -37.50 -78.33
C LEU A 205 -73.51 -37.25 -77.98
N LYS A 206 -72.62 -37.28 -78.98
CA LYS A 206 -71.20 -36.94 -78.80
C LYS A 206 -70.98 -35.49 -78.35
N GLU A 207 -71.74 -34.53 -78.89
CA GLU A 207 -71.73 -33.13 -78.42
C GLU A 207 -72.20 -33.02 -76.95
N ILE A 208 -73.24 -33.76 -76.56
CA ILE A 208 -73.73 -33.81 -75.17
C ILE A 208 -72.67 -34.41 -74.23
N ASP A 209 -71.98 -35.48 -74.64
CA ASP A 209 -70.90 -36.09 -73.84
C ASP A 209 -69.71 -35.14 -73.69
N GLU A 210 -69.29 -34.43 -74.75
CA GLU A 210 -68.23 -33.42 -74.70
C GLU A 210 -68.62 -32.21 -73.82
N LEU A 211 -69.88 -31.77 -73.88
CA LEU A 211 -70.41 -30.72 -73.00
C LEU A 211 -70.49 -31.19 -71.55
N HIS A 212 -70.86 -32.44 -71.29
CA HIS A 212 -70.90 -33.04 -69.95
C HIS A 212 -69.49 -33.17 -69.35
N GLU A 213 -68.50 -33.59 -70.15
CA GLU A 213 -67.10 -33.63 -69.71
C GLU A 213 -66.59 -32.21 -69.41
N LYS A 214 -66.87 -31.24 -70.29
CA LYS A 214 -66.51 -29.82 -70.09
C LYS A 214 -67.15 -29.24 -68.82
N ALA A 215 -68.42 -29.52 -68.57
CA ALA A 215 -69.11 -29.11 -67.35
C ALA A 215 -68.51 -29.78 -66.09
N SER A 216 -68.12 -31.06 -66.19
CA SER A 216 -67.46 -31.79 -65.11
C SER A 216 -66.07 -31.19 -64.79
N ARG A 217 -65.26 -30.93 -65.82
CA ARG A 217 -63.94 -30.27 -65.70
C ARG A 217 -64.06 -28.87 -65.09
N LEU A 218 -65.03 -28.07 -65.53
CA LEU A 218 -65.30 -26.72 -64.97
C LEU A 218 -65.80 -26.78 -63.51
N THR A 219 -66.62 -27.77 -63.16
CA THR A 219 -67.09 -27.98 -61.78
C THR A 219 -65.93 -28.33 -60.85
N LEU A 220 -65.03 -29.21 -61.30
CA LEU A 220 -63.81 -29.54 -60.58
C LEU A 220 -62.90 -28.29 -60.43
N ALA A 221 -62.66 -27.55 -61.51
CA ALA A 221 -61.84 -26.33 -61.49
C ALA A 221 -62.39 -25.26 -60.54
N ASN A 222 -63.71 -25.04 -60.52
CA ASN A 222 -64.36 -24.15 -59.54
C ASN A 222 -64.21 -24.65 -58.10
N GLY A 223 -64.18 -25.98 -57.89
CA GLY A 223 -63.86 -26.59 -56.60
C GLY A 223 -62.43 -26.30 -56.15
N HIS A 224 -61.46 -26.43 -57.05
CA HIS A 224 -60.05 -26.08 -56.79
C HIS A 224 -59.88 -24.59 -56.48
N LEU A 225 -60.40 -23.70 -57.34
CA LEU A 225 -60.34 -22.24 -57.14
C LEU A 225 -60.99 -21.80 -55.82
N LYS A 226 -62.09 -22.46 -55.40
CA LYS A 226 -62.69 -22.21 -54.09
C LYS A 226 -61.80 -22.68 -52.94
N GLY A 227 -61.17 -23.85 -53.06
CA GLY A 227 -60.21 -24.35 -52.07
C GLY A 227 -58.97 -23.47 -51.92
N GLU A 228 -58.47 -22.92 -53.04
CA GLU A 228 -57.39 -21.92 -53.06
C GLU A 228 -57.83 -20.61 -52.40
N LEU A 229 -59.02 -20.11 -52.71
CA LEU A 229 -59.59 -18.91 -52.08
C LEU A 229 -59.76 -19.09 -50.56
N ASP A 230 -60.35 -20.21 -50.12
CA ASP A 230 -60.48 -20.55 -48.69
C ASP A 230 -59.10 -20.70 -48.01
N GLY A 231 -58.07 -21.13 -48.75
CA GLY A 231 -56.67 -21.16 -48.31
C GLY A 231 -56.08 -19.76 -48.14
N HIS A 232 -56.25 -18.88 -49.12
CA HIS A 232 -55.81 -17.48 -49.04
C HIS A 232 -56.50 -16.70 -47.91
N VAL A 233 -57.81 -16.92 -47.70
CA VAL A 233 -58.55 -16.32 -46.56
C VAL A 233 -57.97 -16.77 -45.22
N LYS A 234 -57.65 -18.06 -45.05
CA LYS A 234 -56.99 -18.56 -43.83
C LYS A 234 -55.60 -17.96 -43.61
N LEU A 235 -54.79 -17.84 -44.66
CA LEU A 235 -53.47 -17.19 -44.59
C LEU A 235 -53.60 -15.70 -44.22
N GLN A 236 -54.59 -14.99 -44.77
CA GLN A 236 -54.88 -13.59 -44.43
C GLN A 236 -55.31 -13.44 -42.97
N GLN A 237 -56.20 -14.30 -42.47
CA GLN A 237 -56.61 -14.33 -41.06
C GLN A 237 -55.42 -14.63 -40.13
N GLN A 238 -54.55 -15.58 -40.49
CA GLN A 238 -53.35 -15.89 -39.71
C GLN A 238 -52.35 -14.70 -39.70
N ALA A 239 -52.21 -13.98 -40.83
CA ALA A 239 -51.38 -12.79 -40.91
C ALA A 239 -51.95 -11.61 -40.08
N GLN A 240 -53.28 -11.46 -40.04
CA GLN A 240 -53.95 -10.48 -39.18
C GLN A 240 -53.76 -10.80 -37.69
N SER A 241 -53.98 -12.06 -37.29
CA SER A 241 -53.76 -12.54 -35.92
C SER A 241 -52.31 -12.31 -35.46
N LYS A 242 -51.31 -12.67 -36.28
CA LYS A 242 -49.89 -12.38 -35.99
C LYS A 242 -49.62 -10.88 -35.86
N LYS A 243 -50.18 -10.06 -36.76
CA LYS A 243 -50.07 -8.59 -36.69
C LYS A 243 -50.65 -8.03 -35.39
N GLU A 244 -51.76 -8.56 -34.89
CA GLU A 244 -52.33 -8.16 -33.59
C GLU A 244 -51.45 -8.58 -32.40
N GLU A 245 -50.86 -9.78 -32.43
CA GLU A 245 -49.87 -10.19 -31.43
C GLU A 245 -48.63 -9.30 -31.45
N ASP A 246 -48.10 -8.98 -32.63
CA ASP A 246 -46.91 -8.14 -32.77
C ASP A 246 -47.20 -6.68 -32.38
N LEU A 247 -48.41 -6.16 -32.64
CA LEU A 247 -48.86 -4.87 -32.10
C LEU A 247 -48.97 -4.88 -30.56
N LYS A 248 -49.40 -5.99 -29.95
CA LYS A 248 -49.40 -6.14 -28.47
C LYS A 248 -47.98 -6.18 -27.91
N LYS A 249 -47.04 -6.88 -28.56
CA LYS A 249 -45.61 -6.89 -28.19
C LYS A 249 -45.00 -5.49 -28.31
N ILE A 250 -45.29 -4.77 -29.40
CA ILE A 250 -44.83 -3.38 -29.60
C ILE A 250 -45.41 -2.43 -28.55
N ALA A 251 -46.65 -2.63 -28.11
CA ALA A 251 -47.24 -1.86 -27.02
C ALA A 251 -46.53 -2.11 -25.68
N ALA A 252 -46.29 -3.38 -25.30
CA ALA A 252 -45.57 -3.74 -24.08
C ALA A 252 -44.12 -3.21 -24.09
N LEU A 253 -43.37 -3.42 -25.17
CA LEU A 253 -42.01 -2.88 -25.31
C LEU A 253 -41.97 -1.34 -25.24
N LYS A 254 -43.03 -0.64 -25.69
CA LYS A 254 -43.14 0.81 -25.56
C LYS A 254 -43.42 1.25 -24.11
N GLU A 255 -44.14 0.43 -23.34
CA GLU A 255 -44.38 0.63 -21.91
C GLU A 255 -43.09 0.41 -21.10
N GLU A 256 -42.37 -0.69 -21.35
CA GLU A 256 -41.03 -0.96 -20.78
C GLU A 256 -40.03 0.18 -21.08
N ILE A 257 -39.98 0.68 -22.34
CA ILE A 257 -39.15 1.84 -22.71
C ILE A 257 -39.59 3.11 -21.95
N GLY A 258 -40.87 3.24 -21.63
CA GLY A 258 -41.40 4.29 -20.76
C GLY A 258 -40.88 4.18 -19.33
N GLU A 259 -40.90 2.98 -18.74
CA GLU A 259 -40.37 2.70 -17.40
C GLU A 259 -38.84 2.90 -17.32
N PHE A 260 -38.08 2.44 -18.31
CA PHE A 260 -36.65 2.75 -18.40
C PHE A 260 -36.39 4.26 -18.53
N ALA A 261 -37.27 5.00 -19.21
CA ALA A 261 -37.15 6.46 -19.33
C ALA A 261 -37.52 7.21 -18.03
N THR A 262 -38.43 6.70 -17.20
CA THR A 262 -38.72 7.28 -15.87
C THR A 262 -37.64 6.91 -14.85
N SER A 263 -37.22 5.64 -14.81
CA SER A 263 -36.09 5.16 -14.00
C SER A 263 -34.81 5.95 -14.29
N LYS A 264 -34.46 6.15 -15.57
CA LYS A 264 -33.32 6.99 -15.96
C LYS A 264 -33.43 8.43 -15.46
N LYS A 265 -34.62 9.03 -15.42
CA LYS A 265 -34.84 10.38 -14.86
C LYS A 265 -34.65 10.40 -13.34
N GLN A 266 -35.11 9.36 -12.63
CA GLN A 266 -34.90 9.23 -11.19
C GLN A 266 -33.41 9.09 -10.85
N LEU A 267 -32.68 8.20 -11.52
CA LEU A 267 -31.24 8.02 -11.35
C LEU A 267 -30.44 9.28 -11.67
N LEU A 268 -30.83 10.05 -12.69
CA LEU A 268 -30.20 11.35 -12.99
C LEU A 268 -30.46 12.39 -11.89
N ALA A 269 -31.66 12.44 -11.31
CA ALA A 269 -31.97 13.32 -10.18
C ALA A 269 -31.23 12.90 -8.88
N GLU A 270 -31.03 11.59 -8.68
CA GLU A 270 -30.22 11.06 -7.58
C GLU A 270 -28.74 11.42 -7.75
N ILE A 271 -28.17 11.25 -8.95
CA ILE A 271 -26.79 11.68 -9.26
C ILE A 271 -26.61 13.19 -9.04
N GLU A 272 -27.59 14.00 -9.44
CA GLU A 272 -27.62 15.45 -9.21
C GLU A 272 -27.66 15.81 -7.72
N SER A 273 -28.37 15.02 -6.91
CA SER A 273 -28.44 15.16 -5.45
C SER A 273 -27.13 14.75 -4.76
N LEU A 274 -26.57 13.60 -5.14
CA LEU A 274 -25.30 13.08 -4.62
C LEU A 274 -24.13 14.02 -4.95
N ARG A 275 -24.12 14.63 -6.13
CA ARG A 275 -23.13 15.68 -6.48
C ARG A 275 -23.19 16.86 -5.51
N LYS A 276 -24.38 17.41 -5.25
CA LYS A 276 -24.56 18.51 -4.29
C LYS A 276 -24.13 18.12 -2.87
N MET A 277 -24.37 16.88 -2.46
CA MET A 277 -23.89 16.37 -1.17
C MET A 277 -22.36 16.25 -1.12
N VAL A 278 -21.71 15.82 -2.21
CA VAL A 278 -20.24 15.80 -2.33
C VAL A 278 -19.67 17.22 -2.31
N ASP A 279 -20.27 18.16 -3.05
CA ASP A 279 -19.87 19.58 -3.05
C ASP A 279 -19.99 20.21 -1.65
N GLU A 280 -21.09 19.95 -0.94
CA GLU A 280 -21.26 20.36 0.46
C GLU A 280 -20.22 19.75 1.41
N LEU A 281 -19.93 18.46 1.27
CA LEU A 281 -18.94 17.77 2.11
C LEU A 281 -17.52 18.25 1.82
N GLN A 282 -17.19 18.52 0.55
CA GLN A 282 -15.91 19.09 0.14
C GLN A 282 -15.77 20.53 0.67
N TRP A 283 -16.81 21.36 0.58
CA TRP A 283 -16.81 22.71 1.14
C TRP A 283 -16.67 22.70 2.68
N LYS A 284 -17.39 21.80 3.38
CA LYS A 284 -17.24 21.60 4.83
C LYS A 284 -15.82 21.17 5.18
N SER A 285 -15.26 20.19 4.47
CA SER A 285 -13.89 19.70 4.65
C SER A 285 -12.86 20.82 4.50
N GLN A 286 -12.89 21.55 3.37
CA GLN A 286 -12.01 22.70 3.12
C GLN A 286 -12.17 23.81 4.17
N THR A 287 -13.39 24.03 4.67
CA THR A 287 -13.64 25.01 5.75
C THR A 287 -13.01 24.55 7.07
N THR A 288 -13.13 23.27 7.44
CA THR A 288 -12.48 22.73 8.64
C THR A 288 -10.96 22.65 8.53
N GLU A 289 -10.44 22.29 7.35
CA GLU A 289 -9.00 22.27 7.05
C GLU A 289 -8.39 23.66 7.15
N ARG A 290 -9.09 24.68 6.62
CA ARG A 290 -8.69 26.08 6.74
C ARG A 290 -8.71 26.56 8.18
N GLN A 291 -9.78 26.29 8.94
CA GLN A 291 -9.85 26.63 10.37
C GLN A 291 -8.76 25.93 11.20
N LEU A 292 -8.37 24.71 10.85
CA LEU A 292 -7.28 23.97 11.50
C LEU A 292 -5.91 24.57 11.13
N THR A 293 -5.73 24.95 9.86
CA THR A 293 -4.52 25.65 9.38
C THR A 293 -4.37 27.02 10.05
N ASP A 294 -5.44 27.80 10.13
CA ASP A 294 -5.45 29.11 10.79
C ASP A 294 -5.10 28.99 12.28
N LYS A 295 -5.57 27.93 12.96
CA LYS A 295 -5.16 27.59 14.34
C LYS A 295 -3.67 27.24 14.43
N PHE A 296 -3.16 26.35 13.59
CA PHE A 296 -1.73 25.99 13.61
C PHE A 296 -0.83 27.18 13.27
N VAL A 297 -1.26 28.08 12.37
CA VAL A 297 -0.54 29.34 12.08
C VAL A 297 -0.56 30.29 13.28
N ALA A 298 -1.67 30.39 14.01
CA ALA A 298 -1.75 31.17 15.25
C ALA A 298 -0.87 30.57 16.36
N GLU A 299 -0.90 29.26 16.56
CA GLU A 299 -0.04 28.56 17.53
C GLU A 299 1.44 28.68 17.17
N LEU A 300 1.82 28.48 15.89
CA LEU A 300 3.18 28.69 15.40
C LEU A 300 3.65 30.13 15.66
N LYS A 301 2.78 31.12 15.44
CA LYS A 301 3.09 32.52 15.75
C LYS A 301 3.26 32.75 17.25
N GLU A 302 2.38 32.22 18.11
CA GLU A 302 2.54 32.33 19.56
C GLU A 302 3.84 31.67 20.04
N LYS A 303 4.19 30.49 19.51
CA LYS A 303 5.47 29.83 19.81
C LYS A 303 6.67 30.62 19.29
N SER A 304 6.56 31.26 18.13
CA SER A 304 7.59 32.17 17.60
C SER A 304 7.78 33.39 18.50
N ASP A 305 6.68 34.07 18.88
CA ASP A 305 6.70 35.23 19.78
C ASP A 305 7.24 34.86 21.18
N LEU A 306 7.01 33.63 21.65
CA LEU A 306 7.58 33.09 22.89
C LEU A 306 9.08 32.78 22.73
N PHE A 307 9.48 32.16 21.62
CA PHE A 307 10.88 31.85 21.33
C PHE A 307 11.73 33.13 21.16
N GLU A 308 11.19 34.16 20.52
CA GLU A 308 11.84 35.47 20.38
C GLU A 308 12.00 36.16 21.74
N LYS A 309 10.98 36.10 22.62
CA LYS A 309 11.08 36.56 24.02
C LYS A 309 12.15 35.79 24.80
N GLU A 310 12.23 34.47 24.67
CA GLU A 310 13.24 33.68 25.38
C GLU A 310 14.65 33.91 24.83
N THR A 311 14.78 34.12 23.52
CA THR A 311 16.03 34.53 22.87
C THR A 311 16.47 35.91 23.34
N ALA A 312 15.54 36.86 23.51
CA ALA A 312 15.82 38.17 24.08
C ALA A 312 16.26 38.09 25.55
N LYS A 313 15.65 37.21 26.37
CA LYS A 313 16.12 36.92 27.73
C LYS A 313 17.51 36.30 27.73
N SER A 314 17.81 35.34 26.84
CA SER A 314 19.15 34.75 26.72
C SER A 314 20.17 35.84 26.40
N SER A 315 19.93 36.67 25.38
CA SER A 315 20.81 37.79 25.04
C SER A 315 21.00 38.79 26.20
N HIS A 316 19.97 39.00 27.03
CA HIS A 316 20.08 39.81 28.24
C HIS A 316 20.94 39.11 29.33
N LEU A 317 20.78 37.80 29.52
CA LEU A 317 21.59 37.00 30.43
C LEU A 317 23.05 36.95 29.97
N ASP A 318 23.33 36.75 28.68
CA ASP A 318 24.68 36.77 28.11
C ASP A 318 25.38 38.13 28.32
N LYS A 319 24.65 39.24 28.16
CA LYS A 319 25.14 40.60 28.49
C LYS A 319 25.38 40.78 30.00
N SER A 320 24.51 40.23 30.84
CA SER A 320 24.67 40.23 32.30
C SER A 320 25.90 39.43 32.73
N ILE A 321 26.11 38.24 32.15
CA ILE A 321 27.29 37.38 32.37
C ILE A 321 28.56 38.09 31.89
N SER A 322 28.52 38.73 30.72
CA SER A 322 29.65 39.50 30.18
C SER A 322 30.06 40.64 31.11
N THR A 323 29.10 41.47 31.54
CA THR A 323 29.36 42.59 32.48
C THR A 323 29.73 42.09 33.89
N MET A 324 29.26 40.92 34.32
CA MET A 324 29.72 40.25 35.54
C MET A 324 31.18 39.81 35.41
N HIS A 325 31.61 39.22 34.29
CA HIS A 325 33.01 38.84 34.06
C HIS A 325 33.93 40.06 33.89
N GLU A 326 33.49 41.14 33.24
CA GLU A 326 34.23 42.41 33.21
C GLU A 326 34.47 42.95 34.62
N ARG A 327 33.43 42.93 35.46
CA ARG A 327 33.49 43.35 36.86
C ARG A 327 34.34 42.41 37.71
N GLU A 328 34.27 41.10 37.48
CA GLU A 328 35.13 40.09 38.10
C GLU A 328 36.61 40.33 37.76
N ASN A 329 36.93 40.58 36.48
CA ASN A 329 38.29 40.91 36.06
C ASN A 329 38.77 42.24 36.67
N SER A 330 37.92 43.26 36.73
CA SER A 330 38.24 44.53 37.41
C SER A 330 38.55 44.29 38.90
N ASN A 331 37.69 43.56 39.61
CA ASN A 331 37.89 43.18 41.02
C ASN A 331 39.15 42.32 41.21
N ARG A 332 39.51 41.47 40.23
CA ARG A 332 40.71 40.62 40.25
C ARG A 332 41.99 41.43 40.04
N VAL A 333 41.96 42.44 39.17
CA VAL A 333 43.05 43.42 39.00
C VAL A 333 43.20 44.28 40.27
N GLU A 334 42.09 44.73 40.86
CA GLU A 334 42.09 45.49 42.10
C GLU A 334 42.59 44.65 43.30
N MET A 335 42.18 43.39 43.42
CA MET A 335 42.73 42.45 44.40
C MET A 335 44.24 42.23 44.19
N ALA A 336 44.71 42.12 42.94
CA ALA A 336 46.13 41.99 42.66
C ALA A 336 46.93 43.24 43.05
N LYS A 337 46.37 44.45 42.80
CA LYS A 337 46.91 45.74 43.23
C LYS A 337 46.97 45.84 44.76
N LEU A 338 45.87 45.56 45.46
CA LEU A 338 45.80 45.53 46.93
C LEU A 338 46.77 44.51 47.53
N LYS A 339 46.98 43.35 46.87
CA LYS A 339 47.97 42.34 47.30
C LYS A 339 49.40 42.83 47.12
N ALA A 340 49.70 43.61 46.07
CA ALA A 340 51.00 44.24 45.87
C ALA A 340 51.24 45.39 46.88
N GLU A 341 50.25 46.23 47.13
CA GLU A 341 50.29 47.31 48.13
C GLU A 341 50.46 46.75 49.54
N ASN A 342 49.73 45.68 49.90
CA ASN A 342 49.91 45.00 51.18
C ASN A 342 51.30 44.35 51.30
N LYS A 343 51.85 43.76 50.22
CA LYS A 343 53.24 43.27 50.21
C LYS A 343 54.25 44.39 50.45
N GLN A 344 54.07 45.55 49.81
CA GLN A 344 54.90 46.74 50.06
C GLN A 344 54.75 47.29 51.48
N LEU A 345 53.55 47.24 52.07
CA LEU A 345 53.33 47.63 53.47
C LEU A 345 53.99 46.64 54.45
N ILE A 346 53.98 45.34 54.16
CA ILE A 346 54.70 44.31 54.92
C ILE A 346 56.22 44.52 54.81
N GLU A 347 56.74 44.77 53.60
CA GLU A 347 58.16 45.07 53.40
C GLU A 347 58.58 46.37 54.11
N LYS A 348 57.74 47.42 54.05
CA LYS A 348 57.96 48.67 54.77
C LYS A 348 57.92 48.48 56.29
N SER A 349 57.00 47.68 56.82
CA SER A 349 56.92 47.40 58.26
C SER A 349 58.09 46.54 58.75
N ALA A 350 58.55 45.58 57.95
CA ALA A 350 59.76 44.80 58.21
C ALA A 350 61.02 45.69 58.20
N ASN A 351 61.14 46.60 57.23
CA ASN A 351 62.26 47.56 57.17
C ASN A 351 62.24 48.52 58.37
N MET A 352 61.08 49.11 58.72
CA MET A 352 60.97 49.95 59.92
C MET A 352 61.26 49.16 61.21
N ALA A 353 60.85 47.89 61.30
CA ALA A 353 61.20 47.03 62.44
C ALA A 353 62.71 46.73 62.51
N ALA A 354 63.37 46.54 61.36
CA ALA A 354 64.82 46.38 61.27
C ALA A 354 65.56 47.67 61.65
N GLU A 355 65.11 48.83 61.16
CA GLU A 355 65.64 50.16 61.52
C GLU A 355 65.47 50.45 63.01
N HIS A 356 64.29 50.17 63.59
CA HIS A 356 64.05 50.31 65.03
C HIS A 356 64.93 49.34 65.86
N SER A 357 65.11 48.09 65.41
CA SER A 357 66.02 47.14 66.04
C SER A 357 67.48 47.62 66.00
N GLN A 358 67.93 48.13 64.85
CA GLN A 358 69.29 48.66 64.68
C GLN A 358 69.50 49.95 65.50
N ALA A 359 68.49 50.81 65.59
CA ALA A 359 68.49 51.98 66.47
C ALA A 359 68.50 51.59 67.96
N PHE A 360 67.79 50.52 68.34
CA PHE A 360 67.79 50.01 69.71
C PHE A 360 69.15 49.39 70.08
N LEU A 361 69.79 48.65 69.17
CA LEU A 361 71.16 48.15 69.36
C LEU A 361 72.15 49.32 69.53
N LYS A 362 72.08 50.33 68.66
CA LYS A 362 72.93 51.54 68.74
C LYS A 362 72.69 52.34 70.03
N SER A 363 71.43 52.41 70.50
CA SER A 363 71.07 52.99 71.79
C SER A 363 71.66 52.19 72.95
N ASN A 364 71.60 50.85 72.91
CA ASN A 364 72.20 49.97 73.92
C ASN A 364 73.73 50.09 73.97
N GLU A 365 74.40 50.25 72.84
CA GLU A 365 75.84 50.57 72.78
C GLU A 365 76.15 51.95 73.38
N GLN A 366 75.30 52.95 73.14
CA GLN A 366 75.41 54.27 73.79
C GLN A 366 75.18 54.19 75.29
N THR A 367 74.20 53.42 75.77
CA THR A 367 73.98 53.16 77.21
C THR A 367 75.19 52.52 77.86
N LYS A 368 75.75 51.44 77.27
CA LYS A 368 76.99 50.82 77.77
C LYS A 368 78.18 51.79 77.80
N LYS A 369 78.26 52.68 76.82
CA LYS A 369 79.29 53.73 76.80
C LYS A 369 79.05 54.79 77.88
N ILE A 370 77.80 55.12 78.21
CA ILE A 370 77.44 55.98 79.34
C ILE A 370 77.75 55.29 80.68
N GLU A 371 77.46 54.00 80.84
CA GLU A 371 77.81 53.21 82.02
C GLU A 371 79.34 53.15 82.23
N SER A 372 80.10 52.97 81.15
CA SER A 372 81.57 53.04 81.16
C SER A 372 82.08 54.42 81.56
N MET A 373 81.51 55.51 81.03
CA MET A 373 81.91 56.87 81.41
C MET A 373 81.45 57.24 82.83
N THR A 374 80.34 56.70 83.31
CA THR A 374 79.83 56.94 84.67
C THR A 374 80.72 56.25 85.70
N SER A 375 81.08 54.98 85.47
CA SER A 375 82.01 54.26 86.34
C SER A 375 83.43 54.85 86.34
N GLU A 376 83.88 55.39 85.20
CA GLU A 376 85.14 56.15 85.15
C GLU A 376 85.04 57.52 85.84
N ALA A 377 83.90 58.21 85.74
CA ALA A 377 83.64 59.46 86.48
C ALA A 377 83.57 59.26 88.00
N ASP A 378 82.95 58.17 88.48
CA ASP A 378 82.91 57.83 89.91
C ASP A 378 84.28 57.40 90.43
N ARG A 379 85.10 56.70 89.62
CA ARG A 379 86.53 56.48 89.92
C ARG A 379 87.27 57.82 90.05
N LEU A 380 87.14 58.73 89.08
CA LEU A 380 87.80 60.04 89.13
C LEU A 380 87.31 60.88 90.31
N ARG A 381 86.05 60.75 90.73
CA ARG A 381 85.52 61.32 91.97
C ARG A 381 86.23 60.79 93.21
N LYS A 382 86.49 59.48 93.27
CA LYS A 382 87.23 58.84 94.35
C LYS A 382 88.69 59.30 94.37
N ASP A 383 89.38 59.24 93.22
CA ASP A 383 90.78 59.69 93.08
C ASP A 383 90.94 61.18 93.47
N ASN A 384 89.94 62.02 93.18
CA ASN A 384 89.90 63.43 93.61
C ASN A 384 89.59 63.60 95.10
N GLY A 385 88.74 62.75 95.69
CA GLY A 385 88.50 62.70 97.14
C GLY A 385 89.77 62.38 97.93
N ASP A 386 90.52 61.36 97.48
CA ASP A 386 91.81 60.97 98.06
C ASP A 386 92.85 62.11 97.93
N MET A 387 92.85 62.86 96.82
CA MET A 387 93.70 64.05 96.67
C MET A 387 93.31 65.22 97.59
N ILE A 388 92.00 65.47 97.81
CA ILE A 388 91.53 66.46 98.80
C ILE A 388 91.97 66.05 100.21
N GLN A 389 91.99 64.75 100.53
CA GLN A 389 92.46 64.25 101.82
C GLN A 389 93.98 64.45 101.99
N ARG A 390 94.78 64.21 100.94
CA ARG A 390 96.22 64.51 100.92
C ARG A 390 96.54 66.00 101.04
N LEU A 391 95.74 66.87 100.41
CA LEU A 391 95.88 68.32 100.54
C LEU A 391 95.63 68.81 101.98
N LYS A 392 94.70 68.20 102.72
CA LYS A 392 94.54 68.47 104.16
C LYS A 392 95.77 68.05 104.97
N GLN A 393 96.35 66.87 104.69
CA GLN A 393 97.56 66.43 105.38
C GLN A 393 98.77 67.35 105.12
N LEU A 394 98.91 67.89 103.90
CA LEU A 394 99.93 68.90 103.58
C LEU A 394 99.73 70.21 104.36
N LEU A 395 98.50 70.70 104.51
CA LEU A 395 98.21 71.91 105.28
C LEU A 395 98.54 71.76 106.77
N GLU A 396 98.30 70.60 107.37
CA GLU A 396 98.67 70.35 108.77
C GLU A 396 100.20 70.26 108.96
N LEU A 397 100.91 69.62 108.02
CA LEU A 397 102.38 69.57 108.00
C LEU A 397 103.03 70.96 107.80
N GLU A 398 102.45 71.84 106.99
CA GLU A 398 102.94 73.21 106.80
C GLU A 398 102.72 74.07 108.07
N LYS A 399 101.73 73.73 108.88
CA LYS A 399 101.46 74.29 110.21
C LYS A 399 102.55 73.88 111.21
N GLU A 400 102.90 72.59 111.28
CA GLU A 400 104.00 72.08 112.11
C GLU A 400 105.35 72.69 111.71
N LYS A 401 105.63 72.73 110.41
CA LYS A 401 106.82 73.41 109.84
C LYS A 401 106.89 74.89 110.26
N SER A 402 105.76 75.59 110.33
CA SER A 402 105.70 76.99 110.77
C SER A 402 105.98 77.16 112.27
N LEU A 403 105.64 76.18 113.11
CA LEU A 403 105.99 76.15 114.54
C LEU A 403 107.50 75.85 114.71
N LEU A 404 108.01 74.81 114.03
CA LEU A 404 109.43 74.44 114.00
C LEU A 404 110.35 75.58 113.56
N VAL A 405 109.92 76.43 112.63
CA VAL A 405 110.69 77.62 112.21
C VAL A 405 110.77 78.67 113.34
N LYS A 406 109.69 78.90 114.10
CA LYS A 406 109.72 79.79 115.28
C LYS A 406 110.62 79.25 116.39
N GLU A 407 110.53 77.95 116.66
CA GLU A 407 111.34 77.28 117.68
C GLU A 407 112.82 77.31 117.31
N LYS A 408 113.14 77.11 116.02
CA LYS A 408 114.50 77.28 115.47
C LYS A 408 115.05 78.70 115.63
N SER A 409 114.23 79.75 115.46
CA SER A 409 114.71 81.13 115.69
C SER A 409 115.05 81.39 117.17
N GLY A 410 114.23 80.93 118.13
CA GLY A 410 114.51 81.11 119.55
C GLY A 410 115.75 80.34 120.03
N LEU A 411 116.00 79.16 119.46
CA LEU A 411 117.24 78.40 119.72
C LEU A 411 118.48 79.07 119.12
N LEU A 412 118.36 79.79 118.00
CA LEU A 412 119.47 80.54 117.39
C LEU A 412 119.91 81.72 118.28
N GLU A 413 118.96 82.49 118.83
CA GLU A 413 119.26 83.59 119.75
C GLU A 413 119.96 83.09 121.04
N GLN A 414 119.59 81.90 121.54
CA GLN A 414 120.30 81.27 122.66
C GLN A 414 121.72 80.81 122.30
N VAL A 415 121.93 80.26 121.10
CA VAL A 415 123.26 79.83 120.62
C VAL A 415 124.18 81.03 120.38
N ASP A 416 123.69 82.15 119.87
CA ASP A 416 124.49 83.38 119.73
C ASP A 416 124.87 83.95 121.11
N SER A 417 123.93 83.99 122.07
CA SER A 417 124.21 84.43 123.45
C SER A 417 125.31 83.57 124.11
N LEU A 418 125.20 82.25 124.02
CA LEU A 418 126.21 81.32 124.58
C LEU A 418 127.55 81.37 123.84
N SER A 419 127.55 81.73 122.55
CA SER A 419 128.78 81.88 121.76
C SER A 419 129.61 83.10 122.19
N VAL A 420 128.96 84.15 122.70
CA VAL A 420 129.64 85.32 123.29
C VAL A 420 130.30 84.94 124.63
N GLU A 421 129.54 84.36 125.56
CA GLU A 421 130.09 83.93 126.88
C GLU A 421 131.23 82.91 126.74
N LEU A 422 131.13 81.97 125.79
CA LEU A 422 132.17 80.99 125.52
C LEU A 422 133.45 81.65 124.98
N LYS A 423 133.34 82.77 124.26
CA LYS A 423 134.50 83.50 123.72
C LYS A 423 135.24 84.24 124.83
N ASP A 424 134.53 85.00 125.66
CA ASP A 424 135.11 85.80 126.74
C ASP A 424 135.81 84.89 127.79
N SER A 425 135.19 83.76 128.13
CA SER A 425 135.77 82.72 128.99
C SER A 425 137.10 82.16 128.42
N LYS A 426 137.17 81.98 127.09
CA LYS A 426 138.33 81.42 126.40
C LYS A 426 139.50 82.39 126.31
N GLU A 427 139.24 83.68 126.09
CA GLU A 427 140.28 84.73 126.14
C GLU A 427 140.84 84.91 127.57
N GLY A 428 139.99 84.81 128.61
CA GLY A 428 140.43 84.79 130.00
C GLY A 428 141.35 83.60 130.33
N CYS A 429 140.99 82.40 129.88
CA CYS A 429 141.79 81.17 130.10
C CYS A 429 143.17 81.22 129.42
N MET A 430 143.29 81.86 128.24
CA MET A 430 144.58 81.97 127.53
C MET A 430 145.60 82.84 128.27
N LYS A 431 145.18 83.93 128.93
CA LYS A 431 146.10 84.75 129.76
C LYS A 431 146.74 83.94 130.90
N ILE A 432 145.92 83.23 131.66
CA ILE A 432 146.36 82.47 132.84
C ILE A 432 147.38 81.39 132.45
N ASN A 433 147.17 80.71 131.32
CA ASN A 433 148.12 79.70 130.82
C ASN A 433 149.48 80.28 130.40
N MET A 434 149.53 81.50 129.85
CA MET A 434 150.80 82.15 129.49
C MET A 434 151.61 82.54 130.74
N GLU A 435 150.96 83.07 131.77
CA GLU A 435 151.61 83.45 133.02
C GLU A 435 152.13 82.23 133.80
N LEU A 436 151.36 81.14 133.83
CA LEU A 436 151.76 79.87 134.46
C LEU A 436 152.99 79.24 133.79
N ALA A 437 153.07 79.28 132.46
CA ALA A 437 154.22 78.79 131.71
C ALA A 437 155.51 79.58 132.03
N ALA A 438 155.42 80.91 132.04
CA ALA A 438 156.56 81.80 132.30
C ALA A 438 157.15 81.62 133.71
N ALA A 439 156.30 81.46 134.73
CA ALA A 439 156.74 81.21 136.11
C ALA A 439 157.47 79.87 136.25
N THR A 440 156.96 78.83 135.59
CA THR A 440 157.53 77.47 135.64
C THR A 440 158.95 77.42 135.05
N GLU A 441 159.22 78.17 133.98
CA GLU A 441 160.55 78.20 133.35
C GLU A 441 161.61 78.92 134.22
N GLN A 442 161.23 79.94 135.00
CA GLN A 442 162.16 80.58 135.95
C GLN A 442 162.59 79.63 137.08
N TYR A 443 161.65 78.85 137.62
CA TYR A 443 161.93 77.88 138.68
C TYR A 443 162.97 76.83 138.22
N ALA A 444 162.80 76.30 137.00
CA ALA A 444 163.72 75.33 136.40
C ALA A 444 165.15 75.89 136.20
N LYS A 445 165.31 77.18 135.87
CA LYS A 445 166.63 77.81 135.68
C LYS A 445 167.36 78.02 137.01
N LEU A 446 166.69 78.47 138.06
CA LEU A 446 167.29 78.63 139.40
C LEU A 446 167.71 77.30 140.01
N GLN A 447 166.91 76.24 139.85
CA GLN A 447 167.22 74.91 140.36
C GLN A 447 168.47 74.28 139.69
N LYS A 448 168.75 74.64 138.42
CA LYS A 448 169.97 74.21 137.71
C LYS A 448 171.23 74.87 138.24
N ASN A 449 171.20 76.19 138.52
CA ASN A 449 172.39 76.93 138.95
C ASN A 449 172.85 76.56 140.37
N ASN A 450 171.94 76.31 141.32
CA ASN A 450 172.33 75.99 142.69
C ASN A 450 173.02 74.61 142.80
N ASN A 451 172.57 73.63 142.00
CA ASN A 451 173.23 72.32 141.91
C ASN A 451 174.65 72.39 141.33
N ALA A 452 174.97 73.40 140.49
CA ALA A 452 176.33 73.63 140.01
C ALA A 452 177.24 74.17 141.13
N LEU A 453 176.78 75.17 141.89
CA LEU A 453 177.53 75.73 143.03
C LEU A 453 177.82 74.69 144.12
N LYS A 454 176.92 73.71 144.29
CA LYS A 454 177.13 72.58 145.21
C LYS A 454 178.33 71.72 144.79
N ALA A 455 178.43 71.37 143.50
CA ALA A 455 179.56 70.62 142.96
C ALA A 455 180.88 71.42 142.93
N GLU A 456 180.80 72.76 142.87
CA GLU A 456 181.98 73.63 142.91
C GLU A 456 182.58 73.73 144.31
N ASN A 457 181.75 73.82 145.37
CA ASN A 457 182.24 73.89 146.75
C ASN A 457 182.87 72.55 147.23
N ASP A 458 182.28 71.42 146.84
CA ASP A 458 182.87 70.08 147.09
C ASP A 458 184.26 69.92 146.46
N ASN A 459 184.60 70.72 145.43
CA ASN A 459 185.92 70.76 144.80
C ASN A 459 186.94 71.64 145.56
N PHE A 460 186.49 72.64 146.33
CA PHE A 460 187.36 73.42 147.21
C PHE A 460 187.80 72.65 148.45
N VAL A 461 186.97 71.72 148.95
CA VAL A 461 187.33 70.76 150.02
C VAL A 461 188.61 69.99 149.66
N ALA A 462 188.80 69.63 148.38
CA ALA A 462 189.98 68.90 147.91
C ALA A 462 191.27 69.73 147.86
N LYS A 463 191.19 71.07 147.81
CA LYS A 463 192.36 71.95 147.57
C LYS A 463 193.06 72.46 148.81
N GLN A 464 192.38 72.60 149.96
CA GLN A 464 193.02 73.12 151.19
C GLN A 464 193.39 72.03 152.22
N ALA A 465 193.09 70.76 151.95
CA ALA A 465 193.67 69.62 152.68
C ALA A 465 195.17 69.40 152.35
N ASN A 466 195.64 69.88 151.19
CA ASN A 466 197.01 69.66 150.69
C ASN A 466 198.00 70.82 150.98
N LEU A 467 197.65 71.72 151.90
CA LEU A 467 198.58 72.75 152.43
C LEU A 467 198.79 72.59 153.95
N ALA A 468 199.09 71.37 154.36
CA ALA A 468 199.71 71.12 155.65
C ALA A 468 201.21 71.53 155.63
N ALA A 469 201.73 71.90 156.80
CA ALA A 469 203.17 71.93 157.10
C ALA A 469 204.08 72.92 156.32
N ASN A 470 203.61 74.14 156.00
CA ASN A 470 204.52 75.28 155.76
C ASN A 470 203.85 76.63 156.10
N SER A 471 204.39 77.35 157.09
CA SER A 471 203.81 78.55 157.75
C SER A 471 202.47 78.27 158.45
N ASP A 472 202.35 78.17 159.78
CA ASP A 472 203.17 78.73 160.87
C ASP A 472 203.33 80.26 160.79
N LYS A 473 202.58 80.97 161.66
CA LYS A 473 202.31 82.43 161.65
C LYS A 473 201.49 82.89 160.41
N ALA A 474 200.34 83.57 160.53
CA ALA A 474 199.59 84.08 161.69
C ALA A 474 198.16 84.53 161.23
N THR A 475 197.07 84.57 162.02
CA THR A 475 196.79 84.10 163.40
C THR A 475 195.27 84.06 163.69
N ALA A 476 194.84 83.05 164.47
CA ALA A 476 193.82 83.11 165.54
C ALA A 476 192.29 83.24 165.26
N MET A 477 191.54 82.46 166.08
CA MET A 477 190.10 82.54 166.44
C MET A 477 189.06 82.09 165.40
N LEU A 478 187.91 81.44 165.70
CA LEU A 478 187.22 80.76 166.83
C LEU A 478 185.75 80.58 166.31
N LYS A 479 184.85 79.65 166.68
CA LYS A 479 184.86 78.37 167.41
C LYS A 479 183.47 77.68 167.27
N ASP A 480 183.37 76.39 167.60
CA ASP A 480 182.24 75.67 168.24
C ASP A 480 180.79 75.66 167.64
N ASP A 481 179.97 74.59 167.80
CA ASP A 481 180.27 73.15 168.00
C ASP A 481 179.02 72.24 167.79
N ASN A 482 179.31 70.94 167.64
CA ASN A 482 178.54 69.74 168.03
C ASN A 482 177.09 69.46 167.56
N ALA A 483 176.94 68.30 166.93
CA ALA A 483 175.67 67.63 166.66
C ALA A 483 175.21 66.75 167.84
N LYS A 484 173.88 66.56 168.01
CA LYS A 484 173.20 65.28 168.39
C LYS A 484 171.71 65.46 168.75
N LEU A 485 170.92 64.42 168.43
CA LEU A 485 169.57 64.12 168.99
C LEU A 485 168.47 65.16 168.63
N LYS A 486 167.16 64.89 168.72
CA LYS A 486 166.42 63.65 169.09
C LYS A 486 165.11 63.58 168.27
N ALA A 487 164.41 62.45 168.37
CA ALA A 487 163.10 62.24 167.74
C ALA A 487 161.95 63.03 168.44
N MET A 488 160.74 62.91 167.85
CA MET A 488 159.46 62.61 168.52
C MET A 488 158.32 63.67 168.40
N VAL A 489 157.14 63.17 168.00
CA VAL A 489 155.78 63.75 168.16
C VAL A 489 155.39 64.96 167.28
N ALA A 490 154.08 65.14 167.12
CA ALA A 490 153.41 66.06 166.20
C ALA A 490 152.67 67.19 166.95
N GLU A 491 152.28 68.26 166.24
CA GLU A 491 150.92 68.85 166.32
C GLU A 491 150.61 69.83 165.15
N LEU A 492 149.34 69.81 164.69
CA LEU A 492 148.41 70.88 164.22
C LEU A 492 148.92 72.21 163.54
N LYS A 493 148.15 72.92 162.67
CA LYS A 493 146.74 73.38 162.83
C LYS A 493 146.06 74.01 161.56
N ALA A 494 144.79 73.64 161.31
CA ALA A 494 143.57 74.47 161.04
C ALA A 494 143.24 75.32 159.74
N ASN A 495 141.96 75.20 159.30
CA ASN A 495 141.01 76.15 158.62
C ASN A 495 141.13 76.48 157.09
N GLN A 496 140.09 76.86 156.29
CA GLN A 496 138.65 77.29 156.47
C GLN A 496 137.70 76.93 155.23
N ALA A 497 136.45 77.43 155.04
CA ALA A 497 135.39 76.82 154.13
C ALA A 497 134.21 77.69 153.49
N ALA A 498 133.46 77.18 152.45
CA ALA A 498 132.08 77.56 151.91
C ALA A 498 131.47 76.59 150.76
N PRO A 499 130.12 76.46 150.41
CA PRO A 499 129.42 75.38 149.56
C PRO A 499 128.51 75.85 148.31
N ALA A 500 127.54 75.20 147.53
CA ALA A 500 126.66 73.94 147.44
C ALA A 500 125.84 73.70 146.05
N VAL A 501 124.99 72.61 145.86
CA VAL A 501 123.81 72.31 144.86
C VAL A 501 124.08 71.72 143.40
N GLY A 502 123.25 70.98 142.56
CA GLY A 502 121.97 70.14 142.55
C GLY A 502 121.24 69.82 141.14
N GLY A 503 120.48 68.68 140.85
CA GLY A 503 119.62 68.39 139.60
C GLY A 503 119.06 66.92 139.26
N THR A 504 118.06 66.64 138.33
CA THR A 504 117.34 65.27 138.08
C THR A 504 116.85 64.67 136.65
N PRO A 505 115.55 64.36 136.20
CA PRO A 505 115.06 63.07 135.48
C PRO A 505 114.05 63.14 134.20
N ILE A 506 113.24 62.19 133.56
CA ILE A 506 113.09 60.73 133.03
C ILE A 506 111.57 60.46 132.49
N SER A 507 110.90 59.55 131.65
CA SER A 507 110.92 58.41 130.58
C SER A 507 109.43 58.13 129.98
N SER A 508 108.83 57.16 129.16
CA SER A 508 109.00 55.90 128.27
C SER A 508 107.63 55.38 127.56
N ALA A 509 107.52 54.46 126.51
CA ALA A 509 106.22 53.98 125.81
C ALA A 509 106.14 52.67 124.83
N GLU A 510 104.92 52.26 124.32
CA GLU A 510 104.44 51.49 123.05
C GLU A 510 103.84 49.98 122.87
N LYS A 511 103.21 49.59 121.69
CA LYS A 511 102.31 48.37 121.34
C LYS A 511 102.33 47.85 119.79
N SER A 512 101.45 47.15 118.98
CA SER A 512 100.14 46.32 118.88
C SER A 512 99.86 45.59 117.46
N ALA A 513 99.01 44.51 117.23
CA ALA A 513 98.65 43.89 115.86
C ALA A 513 97.47 42.79 115.64
N TYR A 514 97.03 42.50 114.35
CA TYR A 514 96.51 41.26 113.58
C TYR A 514 95.04 40.60 113.52
N GLU A 515 94.46 40.22 112.31
CA GLU A 515 93.37 39.15 111.97
C GLU A 515 92.89 39.01 110.43
N GLU A 516 92.30 37.86 109.88
CA GLU A 516 91.46 37.67 108.58
C GLU A 516 91.01 36.17 108.13
N LYS A 517 89.91 35.87 107.32
CA LYS A 517 89.61 34.45 106.75
C LYS A 517 88.80 33.95 105.43
N ILE A 518 87.45 34.02 105.16
CA ILE A 518 86.57 32.75 105.05
C ILE A 518 85.76 32.03 103.81
N THR A 519 85.01 32.54 102.78
CA THR A 519 83.76 31.85 102.12
C THR A 519 83.68 31.21 100.63
N GLY A 520 82.63 30.37 100.26
CA GLY A 520 81.99 30.17 98.87
C GLY A 520 81.44 28.79 98.29
N LEU A 521 80.11 28.53 98.04
CA LEU A 521 79.60 27.18 97.55
C LEU A 521 78.22 26.94 96.77
N GLU A 522 77.40 27.90 96.33
CA GLU A 522 75.92 27.64 96.09
C GLU A 522 75.37 27.34 94.65
N GLU A 523 76.15 27.39 93.56
CA GLU A 523 75.57 27.64 92.21
C GLU A 523 74.83 26.51 91.45
N GLN A 524 74.99 25.22 91.77
CA GLN A 524 74.63 24.12 90.83
C GLN A 524 73.11 23.89 90.58
N LYS A 525 72.21 24.46 91.37
CA LYS A 525 70.80 24.01 91.49
C LYS A 525 69.90 24.32 90.27
N THR A 526 70.24 25.30 89.44
CA THR A 526 69.29 25.95 88.51
C THR A 526 69.06 25.23 87.17
N LYS A 527 69.91 24.26 86.79
CA LYS A 527 70.07 23.85 85.38
C LYS A 527 69.05 22.83 84.84
N ILE A 528 68.29 22.15 85.69
CA ILE A 528 67.50 20.95 85.30
C ILE A 528 66.05 21.27 84.88
N GLN A 529 65.42 22.33 85.40
CA GLN A 529 63.98 22.59 85.19
C GLN A 529 63.59 22.99 83.76
N GLY A 530 64.54 23.38 82.90
CA GLY A 530 64.23 23.93 81.57
C GLY A 530 63.74 22.93 80.51
N ALA A 531 64.06 21.64 80.64
CA ALA A 531 63.88 20.66 79.56
C ALA A 531 62.43 20.15 79.40
N LEU A 532 61.65 20.09 80.49
CA LEU A 532 60.33 19.45 80.51
C LEU A 532 59.30 20.20 79.64
N SER A 533 59.39 21.53 79.61
CA SER A 533 58.36 22.43 79.06
C SER A 533 58.28 22.49 77.54
N GLN A 534 59.16 21.78 76.81
CA GLN A 534 59.21 21.81 75.34
C GLN A 534 58.35 20.71 74.70
N TRP A 535 58.37 19.50 75.24
CA TRP A 535 57.70 18.32 74.65
C TRP A 535 56.16 18.39 74.66
N GLN A 536 55.56 19.05 75.64
CA GLN A 536 54.10 19.18 75.73
C GLN A 536 53.48 20.11 74.67
N ARG A 537 54.27 20.88 73.92
CA ARG A 537 53.77 21.80 72.88
C ARG A 537 53.47 21.07 71.56
N LEU A 538 54.45 20.32 71.07
CA LEU A 538 54.43 19.69 69.74
C LEU A 538 53.26 18.72 69.53
N ALA A 539 52.90 17.96 70.58
CA ALA A 539 51.83 16.96 70.52
C ALA A 539 50.41 17.55 70.41
N LYS A 540 50.25 18.87 70.63
CA LYS A 540 48.96 19.54 70.61
C LYS A 540 48.62 20.09 69.22
N GLU A 541 49.62 20.57 68.50
CA GLU A 541 49.49 21.24 67.20
C GLU A 541 49.06 20.26 66.09
N SER A 542 49.55 19.01 66.11
CA SER A 542 49.26 18.01 65.07
C SER A 542 47.85 17.41 65.11
N TYR A 543 47.14 17.48 66.23
CA TYR A 543 45.78 16.93 66.35
C TYR A 543 44.71 17.85 65.74
N ASP A 544 44.90 19.17 65.84
CA ASP A 544 43.92 20.14 65.36
C ASP A 544 43.90 20.25 63.81
N GLU A 545 45.03 20.02 63.12
CA GLU A 545 45.08 20.00 61.64
C GLU A 545 44.22 18.87 61.05
N TYR A 546 44.34 17.64 61.57
CA TYR A 546 43.56 16.48 61.10
C TYR A 546 42.05 16.71 61.22
N LYS A 547 41.63 17.35 62.31
CA LYS A 547 40.23 17.67 62.62
C LYS A 547 39.59 18.63 61.62
N VAL A 548 40.38 19.53 61.01
CA VAL A 548 39.91 20.49 59.99
C VAL A 548 39.66 19.81 58.63
N MET A 549 40.45 18.78 58.28
CA MET A 549 40.42 18.17 56.94
C MET A 549 39.30 17.12 56.76
N LEU A 550 38.82 16.50 57.84
CA LEU A 550 37.86 15.38 57.78
C LEU A 550 36.54 15.68 57.03
N PRO A 551 35.89 16.86 57.15
CA PRO A 551 34.67 17.16 56.41
C PRO A 551 34.88 17.30 54.90
N LEU A 552 36.08 17.70 54.49
CA LEU A 552 36.46 17.94 53.09
C LEU A 552 36.54 16.62 52.31
N TYR A 553 37.13 15.57 52.90
CA TYR A 553 37.19 14.23 52.33
C TYR A 553 35.80 13.62 52.12
N LYS A 554 34.91 13.71 53.11
CA LYS A 554 33.52 13.17 52.98
C LYS A 554 32.74 13.82 51.84
N LYS A 555 32.96 15.11 51.57
CA LYS A 555 32.30 15.81 50.46
C LYS A 555 32.86 15.40 49.09
N ALA A 556 34.15 15.08 49.00
CA ALA A 556 34.74 14.55 47.78
C ALA A 556 34.24 13.12 47.46
N GLU A 557 34.02 12.30 48.49
CA GLU A 557 33.50 10.93 48.36
C GLU A 557 32.06 10.93 47.80
N GLN A 558 31.17 11.79 48.31
CA GLN A 558 29.80 11.94 47.79
C GLN A 558 29.75 12.30 46.29
N PHE A 559 30.59 13.25 45.84
CA PHE A 559 30.63 13.64 44.42
C PHE A 559 31.13 12.53 43.49
N ARG A 560 31.91 11.57 43.98
CA ARG A 560 32.34 10.40 43.19
C ARG A 560 31.18 9.44 42.98
N ASP A 561 30.40 9.19 44.03
CA ASP A 561 29.32 8.19 44.00
C ASP A 561 28.12 8.72 43.20
N ASP A 562 27.81 10.01 43.30
CA ASP A 562 26.84 10.73 42.44
C ASP A 562 27.18 10.67 40.94
N ALA A 563 28.48 10.55 40.59
CA ALA A 563 28.92 10.45 39.20
C ALA A 563 28.73 9.04 38.65
N LEU A 564 29.11 8.02 39.43
CA LEU A 564 28.96 6.60 39.05
C LEU A 564 27.49 6.23 38.78
N ALA A 565 26.56 6.70 39.62
CA ALA A 565 25.12 6.45 39.43
C ALA A 565 24.58 7.00 38.09
N LYS A 566 25.13 8.13 37.61
CA LYS A 566 24.73 8.73 36.32
C LYS A 566 25.34 8.02 35.13
N ASP A 567 26.57 7.52 35.24
CA ASP A 567 27.16 6.69 34.19
C ASP A 567 26.39 5.37 34.03
N GLU A 568 25.92 4.75 35.12
CA GLU A 568 25.01 3.58 35.06
C GLU A 568 23.69 3.91 34.33
N GLU A 569 23.01 5.01 34.70
CA GLU A 569 21.78 5.46 34.02
C GLU A 569 22.01 5.69 32.50
N ILE A 570 23.13 6.33 32.14
CA ILE A 570 23.54 6.54 30.75
C ILE A 570 23.81 5.21 30.01
N THR A 571 24.34 4.18 30.67
CA THR A 571 24.54 2.86 30.03
C THR A 571 23.23 2.11 29.82
N ASN A 572 22.29 2.18 30.77
CA ASN A 572 20.97 1.56 30.63
C ASN A 572 20.17 2.21 29.48
N LEU A 573 20.10 3.53 29.42
CA LEU A 573 19.42 4.25 28.32
C LEU A 573 20.04 3.94 26.94
N LYS A 574 21.37 3.75 26.86
CA LYS A 574 22.04 3.30 25.63
C LYS A 574 21.68 1.86 25.24
N SER A 575 21.51 0.97 26.22
CA SER A 575 21.06 -0.42 26.01
C SER A 575 19.63 -0.46 25.46
N GLU A 576 18.70 0.28 26.09
CA GLU A 576 17.31 0.39 25.64
C GLU A 576 17.21 0.93 24.21
N LEU A 577 17.96 1.98 23.88
CA LEU A 577 17.97 2.58 22.54
C LEU A 577 18.60 1.66 21.47
N ALA A 578 19.50 0.76 21.86
CA ALA A 578 20.01 -0.30 20.98
C ALA A 578 18.96 -1.39 20.74
N ASN A 579 18.29 -1.86 21.80
CA ASN A 579 17.25 -2.89 21.73
C ASN A 579 15.99 -2.41 20.97
N ALA A 580 15.63 -1.14 21.11
CA ALA A 580 14.55 -0.50 20.33
C ALA A 580 14.86 -0.45 18.83
N LYS A 581 16.15 -0.37 18.44
CA LYS A 581 16.57 -0.38 17.03
C LYS A 581 16.62 -1.77 16.42
N THR A 582 17.07 -2.79 17.16
CA THR A 582 17.16 -4.17 16.66
C THR A 582 15.80 -4.86 16.59
N SER A 583 14.87 -4.55 17.50
CA SER A 583 13.49 -5.07 17.48
C SER A 583 12.61 -4.54 16.32
N HIS A 584 13.14 -3.63 15.48
CA HIS A 584 12.46 -3.10 14.29
C HIS A 584 13.08 -3.57 12.97
N SER A 585 14.06 -4.50 12.98
CA SER A 585 14.81 -4.90 11.78
C SER A 585 14.73 -6.38 11.40
N SER A 586 13.71 -7.11 11.86
CA SER A 586 13.57 -8.55 11.61
C SER A 586 12.17 -9.00 11.15
N ASP A 587 11.54 -8.24 10.25
CA ASP A 587 10.81 -8.89 9.15
C ASP A 587 10.64 -7.98 7.92
N GLY A 588 10.57 -8.61 6.73
CA GLY A 588 10.82 -7.97 5.44
C GLY A 588 9.63 -7.26 4.75
N VAL A 589 8.79 -6.51 5.45
CA VAL A 589 7.78 -5.60 4.83
C VAL A 589 7.66 -4.30 5.62
N ALA A 590 7.76 -3.16 4.94
CA ALA A 590 7.53 -1.85 5.55
C ALA A 590 6.03 -1.59 5.83
N SER A 591 5.76 -0.81 6.89
CA SER A 591 4.43 -0.34 7.33
C SER A 591 3.61 -1.27 8.24
N GLY A 592 4.14 -1.56 9.44
CA GLY A 592 3.40 -2.23 10.50
C GLY A 592 2.15 -1.47 10.99
N ASP A 593 2.18 -0.13 11.01
CA ASP A 593 1.04 0.68 11.44
C ASP A 593 -0.13 0.61 10.45
N ALA A 594 0.13 0.75 9.14
CA ALA A 594 -0.92 0.55 8.13
C ALA A 594 -1.43 -0.90 8.11
N GLY A 595 -0.57 -1.90 8.40
CA GLY A 595 -0.99 -3.29 8.60
C GLY A 595 -1.97 -3.45 9.76
N TYR A 596 -1.68 -2.84 10.91
CA TYR A 596 -2.56 -2.83 12.09
C TYR A 596 -3.92 -2.19 11.78
N TRP A 597 -3.94 -0.98 11.22
CA TRP A 597 -5.18 -0.29 10.88
C TRP A 597 -5.99 -0.99 9.79
N LYS A 598 -5.33 -1.54 8.77
CA LYS A 598 -5.98 -2.32 7.71
C LYS A 598 -6.63 -3.59 8.27
N GLY A 599 -5.90 -4.40 9.04
CA GLY A 599 -6.44 -5.61 9.64
C GLY A 599 -7.59 -5.34 10.63
N LYS A 600 -7.58 -4.17 11.28
CA LYS A 600 -8.68 -3.70 12.13
C LYS A 600 -9.91 -3.28 11.32
N TYR A 601 -9.71 -2.62 10.17
CA TYR A 601 -10.77 -2.25 9.24
C TYR A 601 -11.40 -3.45 8.53
N GLU A 602 -10.59 -4.41 8.08
CA GLU A 602 -11.06 -5.63 7.39
C GLU A 602 -11.86 -6.53 8.35
N ASN A 603 -11.45 -6.65 9.62
CA ASN A 603 -12.28 -7.31 10.64
C ASN A 603 -13.57 -6.53 10.94
N LEU A 604 -13.54 -5.20 10.95
CA LEU A 604 -14.76 -4.40 11.13
C LEU A 604 -15.75 -4.64 9.99
N LEU A 605 -15.28 -4.59 8.75
CA LEU A 605 -16.09 -4.85 7.55
C LEU A 605 -16.64 -6.29 7.54
N ALA A 606 -15.83 -7.29 7.93
CA ALA A 606 -16.29 -8.67 8.08
C ALA A 606 -17.37 -8.81 9.17
N SER A 607 -17.28 -8.06 10.27
CA SER A 607 -18.29 -8.06 11.35
C SER A 607 -19.59 -7.32 11.01
N VAL A 608 -19.60 -6.53 9.92
CA VAL A 608 -20.77 -5.79 9.42
C VAL A 608 -21.36 -6.44 8.15
N GLY A 609 -20.74 -7.54 7.67
CA GLY A 609 -21.10 -8.24 6.43
C GLY A 609 -21.97 -9.50 6.59
N ASN A 610 -22.68 -9.66 7.72
CA ASN A 610 -23.65 -10.75 7.99
C ASN A 610 -24.88 -10.18 8.72
#